data_AF-A0A521GCK1-F1
#
_entry.id   AF-A0A521GCK1-F1
#
_cell.length_a   1.000
_cell.length_b   1.000
_cell.length_c   1.000
_cell.angle_alpha   90.00
_cell.angle_beta   90.00
_cell.angle_gamma   90.00
#
_symmetry.space_group_name_H-M   'P 1'
#
loop_
_entity.id
_entity.type
_entity.pdbx_description
1 polymer ?
#
loop_
_entity_poly.entity_id
_entity_poly.type
_entity_poly.pdbx_seq_one_letter_code
_entity_poly.pdbx_strand_id
1 'polypeptide(L)' 'MSVQEIEVAISQLKPDELNQLENWLAEFKSQQWDKQIEEDAKAGRLDKLIAQAKDDIRKGNFKPL' A
#
# COMPACT_ATOMS: atom_id res chain seq x y z
N MET A 1 -1.29 -24.36 -2.85
CA MET A 1 -2.41 -23.68 -2.19
C MET A 1 -2.92 -22.62 -3.14
N SER A 2 -4.15 -22.74 -3.62
CA SER A 2 -4.81 -21.76 -4.49
C SER A 2 -5.42 -20.63 -3.66
N VAL A 3 -5.75 -19.51 -4.30
CA VAL A 3 -6.47 -18.41 -3.63
C VAL A 3 -7.82 -18.89 -3.10
N GLN A 4 -8.49 -19.76 -3.84
CA GLN A 4 -9.78 -20.35 -3.45
C GLN A 4 -9.67 -21.19 -2.17
N GLU A 5 -8.58 -21.96 -2.02
CA GLU A 5 -8.31 -22.72 -0.79
C GLU A 5 -8.09 -21.80 0.42
N ILE A 6 -7.47 -20.63 0.21
CA ILE A 6 -7.27 -19.62 1.24
C ILE A 6 -8.60 -18.95 1.61
N GLU A 7 -9.44 -18.58 0.63
CA GLU A 7 -10.77 -17.99 0.87
C GLU A 7 -11.65 -18.91 1.72
N VAL A 8 -11.65 -20.22 1.41
CA VAL A 8 -12.35 -21.23 2.22
C VAL A 8 -11.80 -21.29 3.64
N ALA A 9 -10.48 -21.30 3.82
CA ALA A 9 -9.87 -21.29 5.15
C ALA A 9 -10.23 -20.03 5.96
N ILE A 10 -10.22 -18.86 5.31
CA ILE A 10 -10.60 -17.58 5.94
C ILE A 10 -12.06 -17.61 6.38
N SER A 11 -12.96 -18.18 5.57
CA SER A 11 -14.39 -18.29 5.91
C SER A 11 -14.69 -19.13 7.16
N GLN A 12 -13.73 -19.97 7.59
CA GLN A 12 -13.87 -20.85 8.75
C GLN A 12 -13.29 -20.24 10.05
N LEU A 13 -12.65 -19.07 9.97
CA LEU A 13 -12.07 -18.40 11.12
C LEU A 13 -13.13 -17.88 12.08
N LYS A 14 -12.83 -17.93 13.37
CA LYS A 14 -13.62 -17.23 14.38
C LYS A 14 -13.42 -15.71 14.25
N PRO A 15 -14.35 -14.89 14.75
CA PRO A 15 -14.22 -13.43 14.68
C PRO A 15 -12.88 -12.87 15.17
N ASP A 16 -12.33 -13.41 16.27
CA ASP A 16 -11.04 -12.95 16.81
C ASP A 16 -9.86 -13.30 15.89
N GLU A 17 -9.90 -14.49 15.27
CA GLU A 17 -8.87 -14.94 14.34
C GLU A 17 -8.94 -14.15 13.02
N LEU A 18 -10.15 -13.80 12.58
CA LEU A 18 -10.36 -12.92 11.44
C LEU A 18 -9.80 -11.52 11.70
N ASN A 19 -10.08 -10.93 12.87
CA ASN A 19 -9.51 -9.64 13.27
C ASN A 19 -7.97 -9.67 13.32
N GLN A 20 -7.38 -10.76 13.82
CA GLN A 20 -5.93 -10.95 13.80
C GLN A 20 -5.38 -11.01 12.37
N LEU A 21 -6.05 -11.75 11.49
CA LEU A 21 -5.69 -11.85 10.08
C LEU A 21 -5.77 -10.49 9.38
N GLU A 22 -6.82 -9.71 9.63
CA GLU A 22 -7.00 -8.38 9.04
C GLU A 22 -5.86 -7.43 9.44
N ASN A 23 -5.49 -7.40 10.72
CA ASN A 23 -4.39 -6.59 11.21
C ASN A 23 -3.05 -6.98 10.57
N TRP A 24 -2.78 -8.28 10.49
CA TRP A 24 -1.56 -8.77 9.84
C TRP A 24 -1.57 -8.47 8.34
N LEU A 25 -2.69 -8.62 7.65
CA LEU A 25 -2.81 -8.39 6.21
C LEU A 25 -2.62 -6.90 5.88
N ALA A 26 -3.11 -6.00 6.73
CA ALA A 26 -2.88 -4.56 6.58
C ALA A 26 -1.37 -4.24 6.63
N GLU A 27 -0.66 -4.78 7.63
CA GLU A 27 0.79 -4.62 7.75
C GLU A 27 1.54 -5.23 6.56
N PHE A 28 1.19 -6.45 6.17
CA PHE A 28 1.78 -7.11 5.01
C PHE A 28 1.61 -6.28 3.73
N LYS A 29 0.40 -5.74 3.49
CA LYS A 29 0.13 -4.88 2.34
C LYS A 29 0.90 -3.56 2.41
N SER A 30 1.06 -2.98 3.61
CA SER A 30 1.90 -1.79 3.79
C SER A 30 3.34 -2.07 3.38
N GLN A 31 3.91 -3.20 3.80
CA GLN A 31 5.27 -3.58 3.43
C GLN A 31 5.42 -3.84 1.92
N GLN A 32 4.41 -4.45 1.28
CA GLN A 32 4.43 -4.61 -0.19
C GLN A 32 4.36 -3.26 -0.90
N TRP A 33 3.57 -2.32 -0.38
CA TRP A 33 3.49 -0.97 -0.91
C TRP A 33 4.82 -0.22 -0.80
N ASP A 34 5.46 -0.28 0.37
CA ASP A 34 6.79 0.34 0.58
C ASP A 34 7.81 -0.20 -0.42
N LYS A 35 7.85 -1.53 -0.58
CA LYS A 35 8.73 -2.17 -1.56
C LYS A 35 8.45 -1.71 -2.98
N GLN A 36 7.18 -1.63 -3.38
CA GLN A 36 6.81 -1.19 -4.72
C GLN A 36 7.21 0.27 -4.95
N ILE A 37 6.98 1.15 -3.96
CA ILE A 37 7.39 2.56 -4.04
C ILE A 37 8.90 2.68 -4.19
N GLU A 38 9.69 1.90 -3.46
CA GLU A 38 11.15 1.88 -3.62
C GLU A 38 11.58 1.45 -5.02
N GLU A 39 10.98 0.39 -5.55
CA GLU A 39 11.27 -0.11 -6.90
C GLU A 39 10.89 0.93 -7.97
N ASP A 40 9.71 1.56 -7.84
CA ASP A 40 9.24 2.60 -8.74
C ASP A 40 10.11 3.86 -8.68
N ALA A 41 10.58 4.23 -7.48
CA ALA A 41 11.53 5.31 -7.29
C ALA A 41 12.88 5.00 -7.97
N LYS A 42 13.43 3.79 -7.77
CA LYS A 42 14.67 3.36 -8.42
C LYS A 42 14.53 3.30 -9.94
N ALA A 43 13.34 2.97 -10.45
CA ALA A 43 13.03 2.95 -11.87
C ALA A 43 12.72 4.33 -12.47
N GLY A 44 12.72 5.41 -11.67
CA GLY A 44 12.40 6.77 -12.11
C GLY A 44 10.92 6.98 -12.48
N ARG A 45 10.03 6.04 -12.15
CA ARG A 45 8.60 6.12 -12.49
C ARG A 45 7.88 7.26 -11.75
N LEU A 46 8.42 7.66 -10.59
CA LEU A 46 7.86 8.71 -9.76
C LEU A 46 8.38 10.12 -10.13
N ASP A 47 9.36 10.24 -11.02
CA ASP A 47 10.04 11.50 -11.32
C ASP A 47 9.09 12.58 -11.83
N LYS A 48 8.14 12.19 -12.70
CA LYS A 48 7.12 13.12 -13.22
C LYS A 48 6.23 13.67 -12.10
N LEU A 49 5.82 12.81 -11.17
CA LEU A 49 4.98 13.19 -10.04
C LEU A 49 5.74 14.12 -9.09
N ILE A 50 7.01 13.82 -8.83
CA ILE A 50 7.90 14.67 -8.03
C ILE A 50 8.09 16.05 -8.68
N ALA A 51 8.31 16.09 -10.00
CA ALA A 51 8.45 17.35 -10.74
C ALA A 51 7.18 18.20 -10.67
N GLN A 52 6.02 17.57 -10.81
CA GLN A 52 4.72 18.24 -10.68
C GLN A 52 4.51 18.78 -9.26
N ALA A 53 4.76 17.96 -8.23
CA ALA A 53 4.63 18.38 -6.84
C ALA A 53 5.54 19.59 -6.51
N LYS A 54 6.79 19.59 -7.01
CA LYS A 54 7.69 20.75 -6.89
C LYS A 54 7.13 21.99 -7.57
N ASP A 55 6.48 21.85 -8.72
CA ASP A 55 5.85 22.96 -9.42
C ASP A 55 4.65 23.53 -8.67
N ASP A 56 3.79 22.65 -8.15
CA ASP A 56 2.64 23.03 -7.33
C ASP A 56 3.06 23.76 -6.05
N ILE A 57 4.10 23.28 -5.37
CA ILE A 57 4.68 23.96 -4.19
C ILE A 57 5.17 25.37 -4.56
N ARG A 58 5.90 25.53 -5.66
CA ARG A 58 6.37 26.85 -6.13
C ARG A 58 5.21 27.80 -6.44
N LYS A 59 4.09 27.27 -6.90
CA LYS A 59 2.87 28.04 -7.21
C LYS A 59 1.99 28.29 -5.99
N GLY A 60 2.35 27.79 -4.81
CA GLY A 60 1.51 27.86 -3.61
C GLY A 60 0.25 26.99 -3.69
N ASN A 61 0.21 26.02 -4.62
CA ASN A 61 -0.91 25.11 -4.83
C ASN A 61 -0.77 23.87 -3.93
N PHE A 62 -0.79 24.08 -2.61
CA PHE A 62 -0.77 23.00 -1.63
C PHE A 62 -1.62 23.35 -0.42
N LYS A 63 -2.08 22.33 0.32
CA LYS A 63 -2.75 22.52 1.61
C LYS A 63 -1.71 22.34 2.73
N PRO A 64 -1.69 23.22 3.75
CA PRO A 64 -0.92 22.97 4.96
C PRO A 64 -1.33 21.63 5.59
N LEU A 65 -0.35 20.94 6.17
CA LEU A 65 -0.53 19.70 6.91
C LEU A 65 -1.34 19.93 8.19
#